data_AF-A0A821S1Z6-F1
#
_entry.id   AF-A0A821S1Z6-F1
#
_cell.length_a   1.000
_cell.length_b   1.000
_cell.length_c   1.000
_cell.angle_alpha   90.00
_cell.angle_beta   90.00
_cell.angle_gamma   90.00
#
_symmetry.space_group_name_H-M   'P 1'
#
loop_
_entity.id
_entity.type
_entity.pdbx_description
1 polymer ?
#
loop_
_entity_poly.entity_id
_entity_poly.type
_entity_poly.pdbx_seq_one_letter_code
_entity_poly.pdbx_strand_id
1 'polypeptide(L)'
;LWIIFDGERGLDYGGVSREWFLLLSREIFNPYYGLFEYSTIDNYTLQINPLSGIFNEEHLKYFRFIGRIIGMAIYHGKLLEAFFIRPFYKMLLSKSITLTDMESVDREYYQSLKYILDNDPAELDLYFVVSEEVFGELREHELKPDGQNIQLTEQNKQEYIELVIKYRFIQRIVTPMNAIKQGFQDILPLDSIKMFDEKEVELLISGLGEINVNDWRTYAMYKGGYTPENAVIQWFWKAIGSFNTEERTRFLQFVTGTSRLPMNGFRELWGSSGPQLFTIEKWGDRTKLPRAHTCFNRLDLPPYENYQELRQKLVQAMEMSEAFEDHLSVFMDMNWISFFGWILLPQVGGVLGGVVAAKQIKTWYDKLLKPAWHPPNAIFGPVWTILYLFMGIASYLIARDGQGPFRTLALTFYFIQLFLNWSWTSIVFVFHQLGAALVILLILFINIFICVLQFWQINSYASMLLVPYLIWVGFASALAMSIWQLNSPYAQSPPRRQRPAPDPYQQ
;
A
#
# COMPACT_ATOMS: atom_id res chain seq x y z
N LEU A 1 2.74 28.83 -2.70
CA LEU A 1 2.42 27.96 -1.54
C LEU A 1 3.72 27.58 -0.86
N TRP A 2 3.86 27.90 0.44
CA TRP A 2 4.93 27.36 1.27
C TRP A 2 4.36 26.21 2.09
N ILE A 3 4.77 24.99 1.76
CA ILE A 3 4.39 23.77 2.47
C ILE A 3 5.55 23.37 3.39
N ILE A 4 5.21 22.91 4.59
CA ILE A 4 6.16 22.38 5.57
C ILE A 4 5.63 21.01 6.00
N PHE A 5 6.36 19.95 5.66
CA PHE A 5 6.07 18.61 6.17
C PHE A 5 6.59 18.50 7.61
N ASP A 6 5.76 17.94 8.49
CA ASP A 6 6.14 17.78 9.89
C ASP A 6 7.29 16.77 10.02
N GLY A 7 8.28 17.09 10.86
CA GLY A 7 9.47 16.26 11.04
C GLY A 7 10.54 16.36 9.94
N GLU A 8 10.28 17.06 8.82
CA GLU A 8 11.23 17.16 7.71
C GLU A 8 11.87 18.55 7.58
N ARG A 9 13.20 18.57 7.41
CA ARG A 9 13.91 19.81 7.03
C ARG A 9 13.86 19.96 5.51
N GLY A 10 12.73 20.42 5.00
CA GLY A 10 12.61 20.85 3.61
C GLY A 10 13.58 22.00 3.33
N LEU A 11 14.70 21.72 2.67
CA LEU A 11 15.64 22.73 2.17
C LEU A 11 15.10 23.45 0.93
N ASP A 12 14.08 22.88 0.28
CA ASP A 12 13.66 23.25 -1.06
C ASP A 12 12.14 23.44 -1.20
N TYR A 13 11.70 24.69 -1.41
CA TYR A 13 10.29 25.10 -1.29
C TYR A 13 9.39 24.62 -2.43
N GLY A 14 9.93 24.47 -3.65
CA GLY A 14 9.12 24.11 -4.82
C GLY A 14 8.87 22.62 -4.96
N GLY A 15 9.85 21.77 -4.64
CA GLY A 15 9.75 20.32 -4.65
C GLY A 15 8.70 19.86 -3.67
N VAL A 16 8.79 20.34 -2.42
CA VAL A 16 7.83 20.08 -1.35
C VAL A 16 6.40 20.49 -1.75
N SER A 17 6.23 21.63 -2.45
CA SER A 17 4.89 22.02 -2.94
C SER A 17 4.34 21.08 -4.02
N ARG A 18 5.18 20.54 -4.91
CA ARG A 18 4.74 19.60 -5.97
C ARG A 18 4.38 18.26 -5.38
N GLU A 19 5.25 17.76 -4.51
CA GLU A 19 5.05 16.53 -3.77
C GLU A 19 3.77 16.60 -2.95
N TRP A 20 3.50 17.72 -2.27
CA TRP A 20 2.25 17.91 -1.56
C TRP A 20 1.01 17.82 -2.46
N PHE A 21 1.00 18.46 -3.63
CA PHE A 21 -0.12 18.32 -4.57
C PHE A 21 -0.27 16.88 -5.09
N LEU A 22 0.85 16.19 -5.33
CA LEU A 22 0.87 14.79 -5.75
C LEU A 22 0.26 13.88 -4.67
N LEU A 23 0.82 13.91 -3.46
CA LEU A 23 0.36 13.11 -2.31
C LEU A 23 -1.10 13.41 -1.98
N LEU A 24 -1.46 14.69 -1.92
CA LEU A 24 -2.83 15.10 -1.62
C LEU A 24 -3.81 14.65 -2.70
N SER A 25 -3.42 14.71 -3.98
CA SER A 25 -4.30 14.23 -5.07
C SER A 25 -4.59 12.73 -4.94
N ARG A 26 -3.58 11.91 -4.60
CA ARG A 26 -3.78 10.47 -4.38
C ARG A 26 -4.78 10.19 -3.26
N GLU A 27 -4.66 10.91 -2.15
CA GLU A 27 -5.59 10.74 -1.01
C GLU A 27 -6.99 11.22 -1.33
N ILE A 28 -7.14 12.43 -1.87
CA ILE A 28 -8.45 13.03 -2.15
C ILE A 28 -9.26 12.19 -3.15
N PHE A 29 -8.59 11.64 -4.16
CA PHE A 29 -9.23 10.89 -5.24
C PHE A 29 -9.30 9.39 -4.97
N ASN A 30 -8.86 8.96 -3.79
CA ASN A 30 -8.94 7.58 -3.37
C ASN A 30 -10.42 7.16 -3.21
N PRO A 31 -10.90 6.13 -3.96
CA PRO A 31 -12.28 5.67 -3.87
C PRO A 31 -12.69 5.16 -2.48
N TYR A 32 -11.74 4.76 -1.63
CA TYR A 32 -12.02 4.31 -0.26
C TYR A 32 -12.69 5.39 0.62
N TYR A 33 -12.50 6.67 0.31
CA TYR A 33 -13.21 7.75 1.02
C TYR A 33 -14.66 7.93 0.58
N GLY A 34 -15.11 7.21 -0.45
CA GLY A 34 -16.49 7.25 -0.94
C GLY A 34 -16.89 8.56 -1.64
N LEU A 35 -15.95 9.46 -1.89
CA LEU A 35 -16.20 10.74 -2.61
C LEU A 35 -16.24 10.53 -4.13
N PHE A 36 -15.31 9.74 -4.65
CA PHE A 36 -15.21 9.38 -6.06
C PHE A 36 -15.28 7.87 -6.22
N GLU A 37 -15.64 7.44 -7.43
CA GLU A 37 -15.63 6.04 -7.86
C GLU A 37 -15.08 5.95 -9.28
N TYR A 38 -14.63 4.76 -9.67
CA TYR A 38 -14.24 4.50 -11.05
C TYR A 38 -15.48 4.37 -11.94
N SER A 39 -15.42 4.93 -13.15
CA SER A 39 -16.55 4.93 -14.07
C SER A 39 -16.92 3.54 -14.59
N THR A 40 -15.93 2.69 -14.83
CA THR A 40 -16.07 1.27 -15.22
C THR A 40 -14.91 0.46 -14.67
N ILE A 41 -15.04 -0.87 -14.70
CA ILE A 41 -14.03 -1.82 -14.19
C ILE A 41 -12.73 -1.75 -15.00
N ASP A 42 -12.82 -1.44 -16.30
CA ASP A 42 -11.69 -1.43 -17.23
C ASP A 42 -11.10 -0.03 -17.49
N ASN A 43 -11.76 1.04 -17.03
CA ASN A 43 -11.34 2.42 -17.27
C ASN A 43 -11.22 3.16 -15.93
N TYR A 44 -9.99 3.46 -15.51
CA TYR A 44 -9.64 4.11 -14.24
C TYR A 44 -9.97 5.62 -14.20
N THR A 45 -10.90 6.09 -15.03
CA THR A 45 -11.41 7.47 -14.93
C THR A 45 -12.36 7.61 -13.75
N LEU A 46 -12.21 8.72 -13.04
CA LEU A 46 -12.95 9.04 -11.83
C LEU A 46 -14.25 9.78 -12.16
N GLN A 47 -15.31 9.43 -11.45
CA GLN A 47 -16.57 10.17 -11.40
C GLN A 47 -16.96 10.41 -9.95
N ILE A 48 -17.75 11.46 -9.70
CA ILE A 48 -18.29 11.71 -8.36
C ILE A 48 -19.21 10.55 -7.98
N ASN A 49 -19.01 9.98 -6.80
CA ASN A 49 -19.88 8.92 -6.30
C ASN A 49 -21.26 9.54 -5.92
N PRO A 50 -22.36 9.13 -6.58
CA PRO A 50 -23.70 9.65 -6.26
C PRO A 50 -24.15 9.30 -4.84
N LEU A 51 -23.57 8.26 -4.24
CA LEU A 51 -23.84 7.80 -2.87
C LEU A 51 -22.88 8.42 -1.83
N SER A 52 -22.04 9.39 -2.21
CA SER A 52 -21.06 10.01 -1.31
C SER A 52 -21.65 10.55 0.01
N GLY A 53 -22.90 11.04 -0.02
CA GLY A 53 -23.59 11.52 1.18
C GLY A 53 -24.01 10.43 2.18
N ILE A 54 -24.05 9.16 1.75
CA ILE A 54 -24.35 8.02 2.62
C ILE A 54 -23.10 7.61 3.41
N PHE A 55 -21.93 7.66 2.78
CA PHE A 55 -20.66 7.28 3.41
C PHE A 55 -20.06 8.39 4.28
N ASN A 56 -20.37 9.66 3.98
CA ASN A 56 -19.80 10.81 4.67
C ASN A 56 -20.79 11.99 4.75
N GLU A 57 -21.26 12.30 5.95
CA GLU A 57 -22.18 13.43 6.20
C GLU A 57 -21.58 14.79 5.80
N GLU A 58 -20.24 14.90 5.84
CA GLU A 58 -19.50 16.12 5.52
C GLU A 58 -18.98 16.14 4.08
N HIS A 59 -19.44 15.22 3.21
CA HIS A 59 -18.97 15.08 1.83
C HIS A 59 -18.97 16.40 1.05
N LEU A 60 -19.96 17.28 1.25
CA LEU A 60 -20.03 18.58 0.57
C LEU A 60 -18.88 19.52 0.97
N LYS A 61 -18.44 19.49 2.24
CA LYS A 61 -17.28 20.28 2.67
C LYS A 61 -16.00 19.76 2.02
N TYR A 62 -15.87 18.44 1.91
CA TYR A 62 -14.77 17.81 1.16
C TYR A 62 -14.81 18.21 -0.32
N PHE A 63 -15.95 18.13 -1.00
CA PHE A 63 -16.07 18.57 -2.40
C PHE A 63 -15.71 20.03 -2.61
N ARG A 64 -16.11 20.93 -1.69
CA ARG A 64 -15.66 22.33 -1.74
C ARG A 64 -14.15 22.46 -1.53
N PHE A 65 -13.57 21.70 -0.61
CA PHE A 65 -12.12 21.65 -0.43
C PHE A 65 -11.41 21.17 -1.72
N ILE A 66 -11.90 20.11 -2.35
CA ILE A 66 -11.39 19.58 -3.62
C ILE A 66 -11.42 20.65 -4.71
N GLY A 67 -12.53 21.38 -4.83
CA GLY A 67 -12.64 22.52 -5.74
C GLY A 67 -11.54 23.56 -5.52
N ARG A 68 -11.23 23.88 -4.26
CA ARG A 68 -10.13 24.79 -3.91
C ARG A 68 -8.77 24.22 -4.29
N ILE A 69 -8.53 22.93 -4.07
CA ILE A 69 -7.28 22.27 -4.46
C ILE A 69 -7.08 22.33 -5.98
N ILE A 70 -8.12 22.03 -6.77
CA ILE A 70 -8.09 22.16 -8.24
C ILE A 70 -7.79 23.60 -8.64
N GLY A 71 -8.47 24.58 -8.04
CA GLY A 71 -8.21 26.00 -8.31
C GLY A 71 -6.78 26.42 -7.96
N MET A 72 -6.25 25.97 -6.82
CA MET A 72 -4.88 26.26 -6.40
C MET A 72 -3.83 25.59 -7.29
N ALA A 73 -4.09 24.37 -7.75
CA ALA A 73 -3.22 23.65 -8.67
C ALA A 73 -3.05 24.44 -9.97
N ILE A 74 -4.17 24.85 -10.58
CA ILE A 74 -4.15 25.70 -11.79
C ILE A 74 -3.47 27.04 -11.52
N TYR A 75 -3.84 27.74 -10.44
CA TYR A 75 -3.28 29.06 -10.11
C TYR A 75 -1.76 29.03 -9.91
N HIS A 76 -1.21 27.94 -9.35
CA HIS A 76 0.22 27.79 -9.08
C HIS A 76 0.98 26.99 -10.14
N GLY A 77 0.35 26.60 -11.25
CA GLY A 77 0.96 25.77 -12.29
C GLY A 77 1.44 24.41 -11.77
N LYS A 78 0.64 23.78 -10.92
CA LYS A 78 0.88 22.44 -10.36
C LYS A 78 -0.13 21.46 -10.95
N LEU A 79 0.27 20.21 -11.05
CA LEU A 79 -0.54 19.15 -11.64
C LEU A 79 -1.10 18.25 -10.54
N LEU A 80 -2.31 17.74 -10.73
CA LEU A 80 -2.96 16.74 -9.89
C LEU A 80 -2.91 15.37 -10.56
N GLU A 81 -2.67 14.33 -9.79
CA GLU A 81 -2.74 12.95 -10.29
C GLU A 81 -4.19 12.45 -10.23
N ALA A 82 -5.02 12.92 -11.16
CA ALA A 82 -6.39 12.44 -11.33
C ALA A 82 -6.87 12.58 -12.77
N PHE A 83 -7.63 11.60 -13.25
CA PHE A 83 -8.29 11.65 -14.55
C PHE A 83 -9.78 11.51 -14.33
N PHE A 84 -10.52 12.59 -14.55
CA PHE A 84 -11.98 12.54 -14.46
C PHE A 84 -12.60 12.18 -15.81
N ILE A 85 -13.82 11.67 -15.77
CA ILE A 85 -14.63 11.49 -16.97
C ILE A 85 -14.85 12.84 -17.69
N ARG A 86 -14.92 12.84 -19.02
CA ARG A 86 -15.15 14.07 -19.82
C ARG A 86 -16.36 14.91 -19.36
N PRO A 87 -17.51 14.31 -18.98
CA PRO A 87 -18.63 15.04 -18.37
C PRO A 87 -18.24 15.92 -17.17
N PHE A 88 -17.26 15.52 -16.35
CA PHE A 88 -16.80 16.28 -15.20
C PHE A 88 -16.28 17.67 -15.62
N TYR A 89 -15.37 17.71 -16.59
CA TYR A 89 -14.81 18.95 -17.11
C TYR A 89 -15.87 19.80 -17.81
N LYS A 90 -16.77 19.16 -18.59
CA LYS A 90 -17.91 19.86 -19.20
C LYS A 90 -18.81 20.50 -18.16
N MET A 91 -19.13 19.81 -17.07
CA MET A 91 -19.89 20.38 -15.97
C MET A 91 -19.17 21.56 -15.34
N LEU A 92 -17.85 21.47 -15.10
CA LEU A 92 -17.06 22.57 -14.53
C LEU A 92 -17.15 23.83 -15.41
N LEU A 93 -17.06 23.65 -16.74
CA LEU A 93 -17.24 24.70 -17.75
C LEU A 93 -18.70 25.12 -17.99
N SER A 94 -19.66 24.43 -17.36
CA SER A 94 -21.09 24.61 -17.57
C SER A 94 -21.55 24.39 -19.02
N LYS A 95 -20.90 23.45 -19.71
CA LYS A 95 -21.30 22.95 -21.04
C LYS A 95 -22.32 21.81 -20.92
N SER A 96 -23.13 21.63 -21.96
CA SER A 96 -24.06 20.50 -22.06
C SER A 96 -23.33 19.17 -22.27
N ILE A 97 -23.90 18.12 -21.69
CA ILE A 97 -23.45 16.74 -21.87
C ILE A 97 -24.33 16.10 -22.93
N THR A 98 -23.72 15.33 -23.82
CA THR A 98 -24.34 14.76 -25.02
C THR A 98 -24.20 13.23 -25.01
N LEU A 99 -24.94 12.55 -25.90
CA LEU A 99 -24.88 11.09 -26.01
C LEU A 99 -23.46 10.58 -26.32
N THR A 100 -22.69 11.32 -27.12
CA THR A 100 -21.29 10.96 -27.42
C THR A 100 -20.37 10.99 -26.20
N ASP A 101 -20.73 11.72 -25.14
CA ASP A 101 -19.94 11.69 -23.91
C ASP A 101 -20.15 10.39 -23.13
N MET A 102 -21.29 9.72 -23.30
CA MET A 102 -21.57 8.40 -22.72
C MET A 102 -20.58 7.35 -23.23
N GLU A 103 -20.23 7.38 -24.52
CA GLU A 103 -19.32 6.40 -25.13
C GLU A 103 -17.97 6.31 -24.40
N SER A 104 -17.46 7.44 -23.90
CA SER A 104 -16.20 7.51 -23.17
C SER A 104 -16.27 7.01 -21.71
N VAL A 105 -17.49 6.93 -21.16
CA VAL A 105 -17.74 6.52 -19.79
C VAL A 105 -18.20 5.06 -19.74
N ASP A 106 -19.25 4.76 -20.50
CA ASP A 106 -19.91 3.46 -20.56
C ASP A 106 -20.31 3.17 -22.01
N ARG A 107 -19.48 2.38 -22.68
CA ARG A 107 -19.65 2.05 -24.09
C ARG A 107 -20.86 1.15 -24.33
N GLU A 108 -21.16 0.25 -23.41
CA GLU A 108 -22.28 -0.68 -23.53
C GLU A 108 -23.60 0.09 -23.39
N TYR A 109 -23.70 0.96 -22.38
CA TYR A 109 -24.87 1.80 -22.19
C TYR A 109 -25.07 2.80 -23.35
N TYR A 110 -23.97 3.35 -23.88
CA TYR A 110 -24.01 4.16 -25.11
C TYR A 110 -24.56 3.37 -26.31
N GLN A 111 -24.13 2.12 -26.51
CA GLN A 111 -24.64 1.28 -27.60
C GLN A 111 -26.14 1.03 -27.47
N SER A 112 -26.64 0.78 -26.26
CA SER A 112 -28.07 0.61 -25.99
C SER A 112 -28.87 1.88 -26.31
N LEU A 113 -28.42 3.04 -25.84
CA LEU A 113 -29.08 4.32 -26.14
C LEU A 113 -29.00 4.68 -27.63
N LYS A 114 -27.89 4.34 -28.29
CA LYS A 114 -27.73 4.52 -29.74
C LYS A 114 -28.66 3.59 -30.52
N TYR A 115 -28.85 2.36 -30.07
CA TYR A 115 -29.83 1.45 -30.66
C TYR A 115 -31.25 2.02 -30.57
N ILE A 116 -31.64 2.53 -29.40
CA ILE A 116 -32.93 3.22 -29.21
C ILE A 116 -33.04 4.45 -30.13
N LEU A 117 -31.94 5.18 -30.34
CA LEU A 117 -31.94 6.33 -31.24
C LEU A 117 -32.14 5.93 -32.71
N ASP A 118 -31.49 4.86 -33.15
CA ASP A 118 -31.43 4.45 -34.55
C ASP A 118 -32.61 3.54 -34.98
N ASN A 119 -33.35 2.95 -34.03
CA ASN A 119 -34.44 2.00 -34.26
C ASN A 119 -35.74 2.44 -33.56
N ASP A 120 -36.86 1.80 -33.89
CA ASP A 120 -38.14 2.01 -33.17
C ASP A 120 -38.11 1.22 -31.84
N PRO A 121 -38.19 1.91 -30.68
CA PRO A 121 -38.12 1.25 -29.38
C PRO A 121 -39.46 0.67 -28.90
N ALA A 122 -40.55 0.76 -29.67
CA ALA A 122 -41.88 0.33 -29.25
C ALA A 122 -41.95 -1.14 -28.80
N GLU A 123 -41.11 -2.02 -29.38
CA GLU A 123 -41.04 -3.44 -29.02
C GLU A 123 -40.22 -3.72 -27.76
N LEU A 124 -39.47 -2.74 -27.24
CA LEU A 124 -38.60 -2.90 -26.06
C LEU A 124 -39.35 -2.78 -24.73
N ASP A 125 -40.62 -2.37 -24.77
CA ASP A 125 -41.49 -2.13 -23.59
C ASP A 125 -40.83 -1.26 -22.51
N LEU A 126 -40.12 -0.21 -22.95
CA LEU A 126 -39.46 0.75 -22.08
C LEU A 126 -40.42 1.89 -21.71
N TYR A 127 -40.23 2.45 -20.52
CA TYR A 127 -40.97 3.60 -19.99
C TYR A 127 -39.99 4.70 -19.58
N PHE A 128 -40.48 5.89 -19.21
CA PHE A 128 -39.64 7.00 -18.74
C PHE A 128 -39.14 6.80 -17.29
N VAL A 129 -38.54 5.64 -17.04
CA VAL A 129 -38.02 5.18 -15.75
C VAL A 129 -36.65 4.56 -15.98
N VAL A 130 -35.76 4.75 -15.01
CA VAL A 130 -34.46 4.07 -14.94
C VAL A 130 -34.36 3.30 -13.63
N SER A 131 -33.81 2.09 -13.71
CA SER A 131 -33.52 1.26 -12.53
C SER A 131 -32.03 1.35 -12.18
N GLU A 132 -31.74 1.48 -10.89
CA GLU A 132 -30.39 1.57 -10.35
C GLU A 132 -30.26 0.64 -9.15
N GLU A 133 -29.18 -0.15 -9.12
CA GLU A 133 -28.89 -1.02 -7.98
C GLU A 133 -28.10 -0.23 -6.93
N VAL A 134 -28.68 -0.11 -5.74
CA VAL A 134 -28.08 0.60 -4.61
C VAL A 134 -28.02 -0.36 -3.42
N PHE A 135 -26.81 -0.79 -3.05
CA PHE A 135 -26.55 -1.79 -1.99
C PHE A 135 -27.32 -3.12 -2.16
N GLY A 136 -27.48 -3.57 -3.41
CA GLY A 136 -28.20 -4.82 -3.73
C GLY A 136 -29.72 -4.67 -3.83
N GLU A 137 -30.26 -3.46 -3.62
CA GLU A 137 -31.67 -3.15 -3.86
C GLU A 137 -31.83 -2.42 -5.19
N LEU A 138 -32.72 -2.93 -6.05
CA LEU A 138 -33.15 -2.23 -7.26
C LEU A 138 -34.09 -1.09 -6.89
N ARG A 139 -33.70 0.14 -7.22
CA ARG A 139 -34.52 1.35 -7.07
C ARG A 139 -34.88 1.90 -8.43
N GLU A 140 -36.14 2.22 -8.61
CA GLU A 140 -36.63 2.88 -9.82
C GLU A 140 -36.71 4.39 -9.62
N HIS A 141 -36.36 5.13 -10.66
CA HIS A 141 -36.43 6.58 -10.69
C HIS A 141 -37.15 7.05 -11.97
N GLU A 142 -38.22 7.81 -11.79
CA GLU A 142 -38.95 8.43 -12.91
C GLU A 142 -38.15 9.59 -13.51
N LEU A 143 -37.90 9.54 -14.82
CA LEU A 143 -37.16 10.57 -15.54
C LEU A 143 -37.94 11.88 -15.68
N LYS A 144 -39.28 11.80 -15.63
CA LYS A 144 -40.23 12.91 -15.66
C LYS A 144 -41.49 12.55 -14.87
N PRO A 145 -42.34 13.52 -14.49
CA PRO A 145 -43.57 13.23 -13.75
C PRO A 145 -44.43 12.21 -14.48
N ASP A 146 -44.92 11.20 -13.76
CA ASP A 146 -45.74 10.10 -14.29
C ASP A 146 -44.97 9.19 -15.28
N GLY A 147 -43.64 9.14 -15.15
CA GLY A 147 -42.76 8.45 -16.09
C GLY A 147 -43.03 6.94 -16.19
N GLN A 148 -43.51 6.31 -15.11
CA GLN A 148 -43.92 4.90 -15.08
C GLN A 148 -45.08 4.59 -16.04
N ASN A 149 -45.94 5.56 -16.34
CA ASN A 149 -47.11 5.38 -17.20
C ASN A 149 -46.87 5.87 -18.64
N ILE A 150 -45.69 6.41 -18.94
CA ILE A 150 -45.36 6.98 -20.24
C ILE A 150 -44.44 6.00 -20.97
N GLN A 151 -45.01 5.26 -21.92
CA GLN A 151 -44.27 4.32 -22.76
C GLN A 151 -43.33 5.06 -23.73
N LEU A 152 -42.15 4.49 -23.96
CA LEU A 152 -41.18 4.94 -24.93
C LEU A 152 -41.68 4.61 -26.34
N THR A 153 -41.75 5.62 -27.19
CA THR A 153 -42.17 5.53 -28.59
C THR A 153 -41.18 6.23 -29.50
N GLU A 154 -41.28 5.99 -30.80
CA GLU A 154 -40.47 6.66 -31.82
C GLU A 154 -40.57 8.20 -31.75
N GLN A 155 -41.71 8.77 -31.33
CA GLN A 155 -41.86 10.24 -31.23
C GLN A 155 -41.18 10.84 -30.00
N ASN A 156 -41.03 10.08 -28.91
CA ASN A 156 -40.54 10.60 -27.64
C ASN A 156 -39.13 10.08 -27.24
N LYS A 157 -38.52 9.21 -28.07
CA LYS A 157 -37.20 8.62 -27.82
C LYS A 157 -36.07 9.63 -27.61
N GLN A 158 -36.14 10.78 -28.29
CA GLN A 158 -35.11 11.82 -28.16
C GLN A 158 -35.14 12.46 -26.76
N GLU A 159 -36.34 12.76 -26.26
CA GLU A 159 -36.56 13.27 -24.91
C GLU A 159 -36.11 12.24 -23.86
N TYR A 160 -36.43 10.96 -24.07
CA TYR A 160 -35.99 9.87 -23.20
C TYR A 160 -34.47 9.83 -23.06
N ILE A 161 -33.74 9.81 -24.18
CA ILE A 161 -32.27 9.77 -24.19
C ILE A 161 -31.69 11.00 -23.47
N GLU A 162 -32.21 12.20 -23.73
CA GLU A 162 -31.77 13.43 -23.06
C GLU A 162 -31.97 13.36 -21.54
N LEU A 163 -33.12 12.87 -21.08
CA LEU A 163 -33.42 12.72 -19.66
C LEU A 163 -32.54 11.64 -19.00
N VAL A 164 -32.29 10.52 -19.67
CA VAL A 164 -31.37 9.47 -19.18
C VAL A 164 -29.96 10.03 -19.00
N ILE A 165 -29.43 10.77 -19.98
CA ILE A 165 -28.10 11.40 -19.90
C ILE A 165 -28.06 12.42 -18.76
N LYS A 166 -29.10 13.26 -18.65
CA LYS A 166 -29.22 14.26 -17.59
C LYS A 166 -29.28 13.63 -16.20
N TYR A 167 -30.01 12.53 -16.05
CA TYR A 167 -30.06 11.78 -14.81
C TYR A 167 -28.68 11.16 -14.47
N ARG A 168 -28.09 10.42 -15.42
CA ARG A 168 -26.82 9.69 -15.24
C ARG A 168 -25.67 10.62 -14.83
N PHE A 169 -25.56 11.79 -15.45
CA PHE A 169 -24.38 12.65 -15.25
C PHE A 169 -24.62 13.91 -14.43
N ILE A 170 -25.86 14.40 -14.31
CA ILE A 170 -26.11 15.71 -13.68
C ILE A 170 -26.94 15.57 -12.42
N GLN A 171 -28.15 15.03 -12.50
CA GLN A 171 -29.12 15.09 -11.39
C GLN A 171 -28.61 14.41 -10.13
N ARG A 172 -28.00 13.23 -10.26
CA ARG A 172 -27.50 12.45 -9.11
C ARG A 172 -26.34 13.12 -8.34
N ILE A 173 -25.63 14.06 -8.97
CA ILE A 173 -24.40 14.67 -8.43
C ILE A 173 -24.41 16.20 -8.45
N VAL A 174 -25.55 16.83 -8.72
CA VAL A 174 -25.65 18.28 -8.87
C VAL A 174 -25.17 19.02 -7.63
N THR A 175 -25.50 18.52 -6.44
CA THR A 175 -25.13 19.13 -5.16
C THR A 175 -23.62 19.01 -4.89
N PRO A 176 -22.99 17.81 -4.96
CA PRO A 176 -21.53 17.68 -4.95
C PRO A 176 -20.80 18.54 -5.99
N MET A 177 -21.27 18.54 -7.24
CA MET A 177 -20.61 19.27 -8.32
C MET A 177 -20.68 20.79 -8.10
N ASN A 178 -21.78 21.30 -7.56
CA ASN A 178 -21.89 22.69 -7.17
C ASN A 178 -20.95 23.05 -6.02
N ALA A 179 -20.73 22.16 -5.06
CA ALA A 179 -19.74 22.37 -4.01
C ALA A 179 -18.31 22.46 -4.58
N ILE A 180 -17.94 21.59 -5.54
CA ILE A 180 -16.67 21.69 -6.28
C ILE A 180 -16.56 23.04 -7.00
N LYS A 181 -17.60 23.46 -7.73
CA LYS A 181 -17.61 24.74 -8.43
C LYS A 181 -17.42 25.93 -7.48
N GLN A 182 -18.10 25.92 -6.34
CA GLN A 182 -17.95 26.96 -5.31
C GLN A 182 -16.53 26.96 -4.75
N GLY A 183 -15.97 25.80 -4.46
CA GLY A 183 -14.58 25.66 -4.01
C GLY A 183 -13.58 26.19 -5.02
N PHE A 184 -13.80 25.90 -6.30
CA PHE A 184 -12.98 26.43 -7.39
C PHE A 184 -13.08 27.96 -7.47
N GLN A 185 -14.29 28.50 -7.39
CA GLN A 185 -14.56 29.95 -7.38
C GLN A 185 -13.93 30.69 -6.20
N ASP A 186 -13.74 30.02 -5.06
CA ASP A 186 -13.04 30.60 -3.91
C ASP A 186 -11.57 30.97 -4.26
N ILE A 187 -10.97 30.35 -5.29
CA ILE A 187 -9.57 30.57 -5.72
C ILE A 187 -9.47 31.28 -7.08
N LEU A 188 -10.24 30.83 -8.07
CA LEU A 188 -10.22 31.33 -9.44
C LEU A 188 -11.65 31.60 -9.95
N PRO A 189 -11.91 32.75 -10.58
CA PRO A 189 -13.21 32.98 -11.23
C PRO A 189 -13.46 31.93 -12.32
N LEU A 190 -14.64 31.30 -12.34
CA LEU A 190 -15.00 30.28 -13.36
C LEU A 190 -14.90 30.83 -14.79
N ASP A 191 -15.11 32.13 -14.99
CA ASP A 191 -14.99 32.73 -16.31
C ASP A 191 -13.56 32.66 -16.88
N SER A 192 -12.54 32.57 -16.02
CA SER A 192 -11.14 32.43 -16.43
C SER A 192 -10.86 31.12 -17.15
N ILE A 193 -11.64 30.07 -16.85
CA ILE A 193 -11.48 28.75 -17.47
C ILE A 193 -12.44 28.51 -18.64
N LYS A 194 -13.48 29.35 -18.82
CA LYS A 194 -14.48 29.18 -19.89
C LYS A 194 -13.92 29.32 -21.30
N MET A 195 -12.75 29.96 -21.44
CA MET A 195 -12.06 30.07 -22.73
C MET A 195 -11.45 28.75 -23.21
N PHE A 196 -11.27 27.79 -22.30
CA PHE A 196 -10.72 26.48 -22.61
C PHE A 196 -11.83 25.48 -22.96
N ASP A 197 -11.50 24.50 -23.78
CA ASP A 197 -12.31 23.30 -23.95
C ASP A 197 -12.08 22.28 -22.83
N GLU A 198 -12.94 21.25 -22.77
CA GLU A 198 -12.88 20.23 -21.73
C GLU A 198 -11.57 19.42 -21.74
N LYS A 199 -10.91 19.26 -22.89
CA LYS A 199 -9.61 18.57 -23.00
C LYS A 199 -8.48 19.48 -22.53
N GLU A 200 -8.56 20.76 -22.85
CA GLU A 200 -7.60 21.76 -22.37
C GLU A 200 -7.68 21.90 -20.85
N VAL A 201 -8.88 21.90 -20.26
CA VAL A 201 -9.05 21.90 -18.80
C VAL A 201 -8.48 20.63 -18.17
N GLU A 202 -8.72 19.47 -18.75
CA GLU A 202 -8.09 18.22 -18.32
C GLU A 202 -6.56 18.35 -18.31
N LEU A 203 -5.97 18.87 -19.39
CA LEU A 203 -4.52 19.07 -19.48
C LEU A 203 -4.00 20.10 -18.47
N LEU A 204 -4.77 21.14 -18.16
CA LEU A 204 -4.40 22.13 -17.14
C LEU A 204 -4.40 21.53 -15.73
N ILE A 205 -5.30 20.59 -15.45
CA ILE A 205 -5.43 19.97 -14.13
C ILE A 205 -4.42 18.83 -13.98
N SER A 206 -4.34 17.95 -14.97
CA SER A 206 -3.70 16.63 -14.83
C SER A 206 -2.41 16.47 -15.64
N GLY A 207 -2.17 17.37 -16.61
CA GLY A 207 -1.03 17.30 -17.51
C GLY A 207 -1.10 16.14 -18.51
N LEU A 208 -0.06 16.01 -19.33
CA LEU A 208 0.07 14.91 -20.29
C LEU A 208 0.48 13.62 -19.59
N GLY A 209 -0.19 12.52 -19.95
CA GLY A 209 0.16 11.17 -19.50
C GLY A 209 1.27 10.51 -20.33
N GLU A 210 1.45 10.90 -21.60
CA GLU A 210 2.44 10.28 -22.49
C GLU A 210 3.72 11.11 -22.59
N ILE A 211 4.85 10.46 -22.31
CA ILE A 211 6.18 11.09 -22.34
C ILE A 211 6.82 10.86 -23.71
N ASN A 212 6.91 11.92 -24.52
CA ASN A 212 7.64 11.90 -25.78
C ASN A 212 9.14 12.15 -25.53
N VAL A 213 9.95 11.10 -25.69
CA VAL A 213 11.41 11.16 -25.46
C VAL A 213 12.12 12.11 -26.45
N ASN A 214 11.62 12.23 -27.68
CA ASN A 214 12.21 13.15 -28.67
C ASN A 214 11.95 14.61 -28.28
N ASP A 215 10.74 14.90 -27.79
CA ASP A 215 10.39 16.23 -27.25
C ASP A 215 11.29 16.56 -26.05
N TRP A 216 11.45 15.61 -25.13
CA TRP A 216 12.33 15.74 -23.97
C TRP A 216 13.76 16.07 -24.37
N ARG A 217 14.30 15.32 -25.32
CA ARG A 217 15.67 15.52 -25.80
C ARG A 217 15.86 16.86 -26.50
N THR A 218 14.84 17.33 -27.21
CA THR A 218 14.88 18.59 -27.98
C THR A 218 14.99 19.80 -27.06
N TYR A 219 14.27 19.79 -25.93
CA TYR A 219 14.24 20.92 -25.00
C TYR A 219 15.15 20.75 -23.77
N ALA A 220 15.99 19.70 -23.75
CA ALA A 220 16.95 19.48 -22.68
C ALA A 220 18.15 20.44 -22.78
N MET A 221 18.54 21.01 -21.64
CA MET A 221 19.74 21.82 -21.49
C MET A 221 20.89 21.02 -20.88
N TYR A 222 22.13 21.39 -21.21
CA TYR A 222 23.34 20.74 -20.70
C TYR A 222 24.26 21.75 -20.02
N LYS A 223 24.82 21.38 -18.86
CA LYS A 223 25.73 22.20 -18.04
C LYS A 223 26.93 21.40 -17.55
N GLY A 224 27.92 22.08 -16.96
CA GLY A 224 29.12 21.43 -16.40
C GLY A 224 30.07 20.85 -17.44
N GLY A 225 29.99 21.34 -18.69
CA GLY A 225 30.80 20.83 -19.80
C GLY A 225 30.22 19.60 -20.52
N TYR A 226 28.97 19.23 -20.22
CA TYR A 226 28.22 18.32 -21.09
C TYR A 226 27.65 19.06 -22.30
N THR A 227 27.66 18.37 -23.43
CA THR A 227 27.05 18.72 -24.71
C THR A 227 26.30 17.50 -25.26
N PRO A 228 25.38 17.69 -26.22
CA PRO A 228 24.64 16.58 -26.85
C PRO A 228 25.53 15.49 -27.46
N GLU A 229 26.77 15.82 -27.82
CA GLU A 229 27.75 14.93 -28.46
C GLU A 229 28.50 14.04 -27.46
N ASN A 230 28.51 14.37 -26.17
CA ASN A 230 29.21 13.57 -25.18
C ASN A 230 28.64 12.14 -25.09
N ALA A 231 29.53 11.15 -25.00
CA ALA A 231 29.14 9.74 -24.89
C ALA A 231 28.17 9.48 -23.73
N VAL A 232 28.41 10.08 -22.56
CA VAL A 232 27.54 9.98 -21.38
C VAL A 232 26.12 10.47 -21.66
N ILE A 233 25.97 11.57 -22.41
CA ILE A 233 24.67 12.13 -22.78
C ILE A 233 23.97 11.26 -23.83
N GLN A 234 24.71 10.72 -24.80
CA GLN A 234 24.15 9.76 -25.76
C GLN A 234 23.67 8.48 -25.07
N TRP A 235 24.43 7.98 -24.11
CA TRP A 235 24.05 6.82 -23.28
C TRP A 235 22.84 7.11 -22.41
N PHE A 236 22.76 8.31 -21.84
CA PHE A 236 21.59 8.76 -21.10
C PHE A 236 20.33 8.68 -21.96
N TRP A 237 20.31 9.30 -23.15
CA TRP A 237 19.14 9.26 -24.03
C TRP A 237 18.84 7.86 -24.57
N LYS A 238 19.87 7.04 -24.79
CA LYS A 238 19.69 5.62 -25.11
C LYS A 238 18.99 4.87 -23.96
N ALA A 239 19.34 5.18 -22.70
CA ALA A 239 18.72 4.56 -21.54
C ALA A 239 17.26 4.98 -21.40
N ILE A 240 16.95 6.29 -21.46
CA ILE A 240 15.58 6.81 -21.41
C ILE A 240 14.72 6.28 -22.57
N GLY A 241 15.28 6.16 -23.78
CA GLY A 241 14.61 5.54 -24.91
C GLY A 241 14.31 4.04 -24.71
N SER A 242 15.16 3.34 -23.95
CA SER A 242 14.97 1.92 -23.62
C SER A 242 13.96 1.65 -22.51
N PHE A 243 13.64 2.66 -21.70
CA PHE A 243 12.66 2.54 -20.62
C PHE A 243 11.24 2.34 -21.16
N ASN A 244 10.46 1.53 -20.46
CA ASN A 244 9.01 1.42 -20.68
C ASN A 244 8.27 2.68 -20.17
N THR A 245 6.97 2.78 -20.41
CA THR A 245 6.19 3.97 -20.03
C THR A 245 6.26 4.28 -18.54
N GLU A 246 6.22 3.24 -17.71
CA GLU A 246 6.26 3.36 -16.25
C GLU A 246 7.63 3.85 -15.77
N GLU A 247 8.72 3.22 -16.23
CA GLU A 247 10.10 3.63 -15.95
C GLU A 247 10.36 5.09 -16.38
N ARG A 248 9.83 5.51 -17.54
CA ARG A 248 9.94 6.92 -18.00
C ARG A 248 9.18 7.88 -17.09
N THR A 249 7.99 7.46 -16.64
CA THR A 249 7.13 8.25 -15.75
C THR A 249 7.79 8.42 -14.39
N ARG A 250 8.34 7.33 -13.83
CA ARG A 250 9.12 7.35 -12.58
C ARG A 250 10.36 8.21 -12.71
N PHE A 251 11.09 8.11 -13.82
CA PHE A 251 12.26 8.95 -14.05
C PHE A 251 11.91 10.44 -14.15
N LEU A 252 10.79 10.78 -14.82
CA LEU A 252 10.29 12.15 -14.86
C LEU A 252 9.96 12.67 -13.46
N GLN A 253 9.28 11.86 -12.65
CA GLN A 253 8.98 12.18 -11.26
C GLN A 253 10.25 12.37 -10.44
N PHE A 254 11.25 11.49 -10.61
CA PHE A 254 12.53 11.61 -9.94
C PHE A 254 13.21 12.96 -10.21
N VAL A 255 13.20 13.45 -11.47
CA VAL A 255 13.90 14.70 -11.81
C VAL A 255 13.06 15.97 -11.67
N THR A 256 11.73 15.87 -11.68
CA THR A 256 10.84 17.05 -11.70
C THR A 256 9.88 17.11 -10.51
N GLY A 257 9.77 16.04 -9.71
CA GLY A 257 8.81 15.91 -8.61
C GLY A 257 7.38 15.63 -9.07
N THR A 258 7.16 15.35 -10.36
CA THR A 258 5.83 15.01 -10.91
C THR A 258 5.96 13.97 -12.03
N SER A 259 4.99 13.07 -12.11
CA SER A 259 4.87 12.04 -13.15
C SER A 259 4.28 12.57 -14.47
N ARG A 260 4.01 13.88 -14.56
CA ARG A 260 3.21 14.49 -15.63
C ARG A 260 3.92 15.68 -16.29
N LEU A 261 3.59 15.92 -17.56
CA LEU A 261 4.11 17.07 -18.31
C LEU A 261 3.07 18.18 -18.45
N PRO A 262 3.48 19.45 -18.50
CA PRO A 262 2.61 20.55 -18.91
C PRO A 262 2.04 20.34 -20.33
N MET A 263 0.98 21.07 -20.67
CA MET A 263 0.29 20.97 -21.96
C MET A 263 1.25 21.11 -23.16
N ASN A 264 2.21 22.04 -23.09
CA ASN A 264 3.20 22.28 -24.15
C ASN A 264 4.45 21.38 -24.04
N GLY A 265 4.36 20.26 -23.31
CA GLY A 265 5.43 19.28 -23.19
C GLY A 265 6.67 19.79 -22.46
N PHE A 266 7.85 19.35 -22.89
CA PHE A 266 9.11 19.68 -22.22
C PHE A 266 9.58 21.12 -22.44
N ARG A 267 8.99 21.82 -23.42
CA ARG A 267 9.28 23.23 -23.71
C ARG A 267 8.83 24.17 -22.59
N GLU A 268 7.77 23.81 -21.89
CA GLU A 268 7.15 24.66 -20.88
C GLU A 268 7.23 24.03 -19.50
N LEU A 269 8.33 23.33 -19.21
CA LEU A 269 8.59 22.89 -17.85
C LEU A 269 8.72 24.10 -16.93
N TRP A 270 8.13 23.98 -15.74
CA TRP A 270 8.22 24.97 -14.67
C TRP A 270 9.18 24.48 -13.60
N GLY A 271 9.84 25.38 -12.90
CA GLY A 271 10.62 25.17 -11.68
C GLY A 271 9.94 25.84 -10.48
N SER A 272 10.64 25.99 -9.35
CA SER A 272 10.16 26.77 -8.19
C SER A 272 10.05 28.27 -8.47
N SER A 273 10.90 28.79 -9.35
CA SER A 273 11.06 30.23 -9.60
C SER A 273 10.47 30.71 -10.92
N GLY A 274 9.66 29.87 -11.59
CA GLY A 274 9.09 30.17 -12.91
C GLY A 274 9.48 29.14 -13.98
N PRO A 275 9.39 29.49 -15.28
CA PRO A 275 9.76 28.60 -16.38
C PRO A 275 11.20 28.10 -16.27
N GLN A 276 11.41 26.78 -16.30
CA GLN A 276 12.70 26.14 -16.11
C GLN A 276 12.74 24.81 -16.88
N LEU A 277 13.57 24.76 -17.93
CA LEU A 277 13.76 23.55 -18.72
C LEU A 277 14.51 22.45 -17.95
N PHE A 278 14.28 21.21 -18.37
CA PHE A 278 15.04 20.06 -17.91
C PHE A 278 16.53 20.25 -18.23
N THR A 279 17.39 20.09 -17.22
CA THR A 279 18.83 20.34 -17.34
C THR A 279 19.64 19.15 -16.87
N ILE A 280 20.63 18.71 -17.65
CA ILE A 280 21.62 17.71 -17.22
C ILE A 280 22.94 18.43 -16.93
N GLU A 281 23.44 18.33 -15.71
CA GLU A 281 24.69 18.95 -15.29
C GLU A 281 25.73 17.88 -14.92
N LYS A 282 26.95 18.02 -15.45
CA LYS A 282 28.06 17.16 -15.05
C LYS A 282 28.44 17.45 -13.61
N TRP A 283 28.35 16.44 -12.76
CA TRP A 283 28.63 16.60 -11.33
C TRP A 283 29.22 15.33 -10.71
N GLY A 284 30.14 15.51 -9.77
CA GLY A 284 30.70 14.42 -8.97
C GLY A 284 31.64 13.49 -9.74
N ASP A 285 31.86 12.32 -9.15
CA ASP A 285 32.72 11.25 -9.63
C ASP A 285 31.90 9.97 -9.89
N ARG A 286 32.46 9.06 -10.69
CA ARG A 286 31.79 7.81 -11.15
C ARG A 286 31.21 6.94 -10.04
N THR A 287 31.71 7.07 -8.80
CA THR A 287 31.25 6.25 -7.67
C THR A 287 29.88 6.67 -7.16
N LYS A 288 29.46 7.91 -7.42
CA LYS A 288 28.21 8.49 -6.92
C LYS A 288 27.02 8.10 -7.77
N LEU A 289 25.86 8.08 -7.13
CA LEU A 289 24.57 7.99 -7.80
C LEU A 289 24.19 9.34 -8.42
N PRO A 290 23.42 9.35 -9.52
CA PRO A 290 22.81 10.56 -10.04
C PRO A 290 21.91 11.19 -8.98
N ARG A 291 21.83 12.53 -8.97
CA ARG A 291 20.98 13.27 -8.03
C ARG A 291 20.06 14.20 -8.79
N ALA A 292 18.84 14.34 -8.30
CA ALA A 292 17.88 15.28 -8.87
C ALA A 292 17.70 16.50 -7.95
N HIS A 293 17.52 17.65 -8.57
CA HIS A 293 17.02 18.86 -7.93
C HIS A 293 15.70 19.22 -8.61
N THR A 294 14.61 18.70 -8.05
CA THR A 294 13.27 18.78 -8.65
C THR A 294 12.81 20.21 -8.90
N CYS A 295 13.23 21.15 -8.07
CA CYS A 295 12.96 22.57 -8.24
C CYS A 295 13.53 23.22 -9.49
N PHE A 296 14.67 22.71 -9.95
CA PHE A 296 15.35 23.24 -11.13
C PHE A 296 15.19 22.33 -12.34
N ASN A 297 14.38 21.26 -12.22
CA ASN A 297 14.29 20.16 -13.18
C ASN A 297 15.69 19.68 -13.60
N ARG A 298 16.62 19.62 -12.64
CA ARG A 298 18.03 19.37 -12.92
C ARG A 298 18.46 17.99 -12.45
N LEU A 299 19.11 17.25 -13.34
CA LEU A 299 19.82 16.02 -13.05
C LEU A 299 21.33 16.29 -12.98
N ASP A 300 21.90 16.03 -11.82
CA ASP A 300 23.34 15.95 -11.61
C ASP A 300 23.80 14.55 -12.02
N LEU A 301 24.48 14.46 -13.17
CA LEU A 301 24.86 13.20 -13.81
C LEU A 301 26.38 12.99 -13.79
N PRO A 302 26.89 12.01 -13.02
CA PRO A 302 28.31 11.68 -13.03
C PRO A 302 28.83 11.19 -14.38
N PRO A 303 30.13 11.41 -14.68
CA PRO A 303 30.73 10.98 -15.94
C PRO A 303 31.06 9.48 -15.90
N TYR A 304 30.04 8.62 -16.03
CA TYR A 304 30.20 7.17 -16.08
C TYR A 304 31.01 6.71 -17.29
N GLU A 305 31.63 5.53 -17.20
CA GLU A 305 32.56 5.04 -18.23
C GLU A 305 31.87 4.25 -19.35
N ASN A 306 30.68 3.71 -19.08
CA ASN A 306 29.93 2.94 -20.06
C ASN A 306 28.41 3.00 -19.85
N TYR A 307 27.67 2.55 -20.87
CA TYR A 307 26.22 2.54 -20.89
C TYR A 307 25.58 1.68 -19.79
N GLN A 308 26.16 0.51 -19.48
CA GLN A 308 25.59 -0.42 -18.50
C GLN A 308 25.63 0.18 -17.09
N GLU A 309 26.79 0.75 -16.73
CA GLU A 309 26.99 1.44 -15.46
C GLU A 309 25.99 2.60 -15.31
N LEU A 310 25.88 3.46 -16.33
CA LEU A 310 24.95 4.59 -16.33
C LEU A 310 23.50 4.12 -16.12
N ARG A 311 23.04 3.13 -16.90
CA ARG A 311 21.66 2.62 -16.79
C ARG A 311 21.40 2.04 -15.41
N GLN A 312 22.32 1.22 -14.89
CA GLN A 312 22.17 0.61 -13.57
C GLN A 312 22.09 1.68 -12.47
N LYS A 313 22.95 2.70 -12.53
CA LYS A 313 22.98 3.80 -11.56
C LYS A 313 21.74 4.70 -11.62
N LEU A 314 21.17 4.92 -12.82
CA LEU A 314 19.89 5.62 -12.98
C LEU A 314 18.75 4.84 -12.32
N VAL A 315 18.61 3.54 -12.62
CA VAL A 315 17.58 2.68 -12.02
C VAL A 315 17.71 2.61 -10.51
N GLN A 316 18.93 2.38 -10.01
CA GLN A 316 19.20 2.36 -8.58
C GLN A 316 18.82 3.67 -7.88
N ALA A 317 19.08 4.82 -8.51
CA ALA A 317 18.72 6.12 -7.93
C ALA A 317 17.20 6.34 -7.86
N MET A 318 16.44 5.86 -8.87
CA MET A 318 14.98 5.92 -8.85
C MET A 318 14.39 5.03 -7.74
N GLU A 319 14.84 3.77 -7.64
CA GLU A 319 14.38 2.81 -6.63
C GLU A 319 14.70 3.25 -5.19
N MET A 320 15.86 3.87 -4.97
CA MET A 320 16.22 4.41 -3.66
C MET A 320 15.36 5.59 -3.22
N SER A 321 14.74 6.31 -4.16
CA SER A 321 13.78 7.39 -3.86
C SER A 321 12.44 6.82 -3.41
N GLU A 322 11.96 5.75 -4.05
CA GLU A 322 10.68 5.08 -3.72
C GLU A 322 10.72 4.37 -2.36
N ALA A 323 11.83 3.70 -2.03
CA ALA A 323 11.96 3.01 -0.75
C ALA A 323 11.79 3.95 0.46
N PHE A 324 12.00 5.26 0.29
CA PHE A 324 11.77 6.25 1.35
C PHE A 324 10.29 6.64 1.49
N GLU A 325 9.54 6.72 0.38
CA GLU A 325 8.09 7.00 0.37
C GLU A 325 7.27 5.81 0.90
N ASP A 326 7.59 4.57 0.49
CA ASP A 326 6.89 3.36 0.94
C ASP A 326 7.13 3.01 2.41
N HIS A 327 8.30 3.38 2.97
CA HIS A 327 8.56 3.15 4.39
C HIS A 327 7.76 4.09 5.31
N LEU A 328 7.36 5.26 4.82
CA LEU A 328 6.56 6.24 5.59
C LEU A 328 5.06 5.92 5.55
N SER A 329 4.52 5.47 4.41
CA SER A 329 3.11 5.07 4.27
C SER A 329 2.77 3.85 5.14
N VAL A 330 3.62 2.82 5.13
CA VAL A 330 3.44 1.60 5.95
C VAL A 330 3.45 1.91 7.45
N PHE A 331 4.17 2.94 7.89
CA PHE A 331 4.21 3.36 9.30
C PHE A 331 2.99 4.17 9.72
N MET A 332 2.41 4.96 8.81
CA MET A 332 1.22 5.80 9.05
C MET A 332 -0.10 5.01 9.02
N ASP A 333 -0.20 3.97 8.19
CA ASP A 333 -1.39 3.10 8.09
C ASP A 333 -1.42 1.95 9.11
N MET A 334 -0.39 1.86 9.96
CA MET A 334 -0.28 0.76 10.92
C MET A 334 -1.29 0.93 12.05
N ASN A 335 -2.23 -0.02 12.20
CA ASN A 335 -3.07 -0.09 13.39
C ASN A 335 -2.23 -0.46 14.61
N TRP A 336 -1.67 0.56 15.27
CA TRP A 336 -0.78 0.45 16.42
C TRP A 336 -1.38 -0.32 17.59
N ILE A 337 -2.70 -0.22 17.79
CA ILE A 337 -3.41 -0.96 18.85
C ILE A 337 -3.33 -2.46 18.58
N SER A 338 -3.59 -2.87 17.33
CA SER A 338 -3.44 -4.27 16.91
C SER A 338 -1.99 -4.73 17.03
N PHE A 339 -1.03 -3.94 16.53
CA PHE A 339 0.39 -4.26 16.57
C PHE A 339 0.90 -4.51 18.00
N PHE A 340 0.64 -3.58 18.92
CA PHE A 340 1.04 -3.75 20.31
C PHE A 340 0.25 -4.88 21.00
N GLY A 341 -1.01 -5.11 20.65
CA GLY A 341 -1.80 -6.24 21.16
C GLY A 341 -1.16 -7.59 20.84
N TRP A 342 -0.73 -7.80 19.60
CA TRP A 342 -0.05 -9.05 19.18
C TRP A 342 1.33 -9.23 19.82
N ILE A 343 2.07 -8.14 20.08
CA ILE A 343 3.35 -8.19 20.81
C ILE A 343 3.15 -8.50 22.29
N LEU A 344 2.16 -7.90 22.94
CA LEU A 344 1.93 -8.06 24.37
C LEU A 344 1.37 -9.43 24.73
N LEU A 345 0.56 -10.03 23.86
CA LEU A 345 -0.13 -11.29 24.11
C LEU A 345 0.83 -12.42 24.56
N PRO A 346 1.93 -12.74 23.86
CA PRO A 346 2.86 -13.78 24.30
C PRO A 346 3.60 -13.44 25.61
N GLN A 347 3.86 -12.16 25.85
CA GLN A 347 4.58 -11.69 27.03
C GLN A 347 3.80 -11.92 28.33
N VAL A 348 2.46 -11.88 28.28
CA VAL A 348 1.60 -12.09 29.46
C VAL A 348 1.89 -13.45 30.10
N GLY A 349 1.85 -14.54 29.32
CA GLY A 349 2.14 -15.87 29.87
C GLY A 349 3.63 -16.07 30.20
N GLY A 350 4.54 -15.37 29.51
CA GLY A 350 5.96 -15.35 29.86
C GLY A 350 6.23 -14.76 31.24
N VAL A 351 5.60 -13.63 31.57
CA VAL A 351 5.71 -12.98 32.88
C VAL A 351 5.09 -13.86 33.97
N LEU A 352 3.85 -14.34 33.76
CA LEU A 352 3.16 -15.18 34.74
C LEU A 352 3.92 -16.49 35.00
N GLY A 353 4.38 -17.16 33.93
CA GLY A 353 5.20 -18.36 34.02
C GLY A 353 6.55 -18.10 34.69
N GLY A 354 7.21 -16.99 34.35
CA GLY A 354 8.49 -16.60 34.95
C GLY A 354 8.42 -16.40 36.47
N VAL A 355 7.34 -15.79 36.97
CA VAL A 355 7.12 -15.61 38.42
C VAL A 355 6.95 -16.97 39.14
N VAL A 356 6.21 -17.90 38.54
CA VAL A 356 6.03 -19.26 39.07
C VAL A 356 7.36 -20.03 39.06
N ALA A 357 8.07 -20.00 37.94
CA ALA A 357 9.35 -20.68 37.79
C ALA A 357 10.41 -20.13 38.75
N ALA A 358 10.53 -18.81 38.92
CA ALA A 358 11.55 -18.19 39.78
C ALA A 358 11.49 -18.66 41.24
N LYS A 359 10.28 -18.92 41.77
CA LYS A 359 10.10 -19.46 43.13
C LYS A 359 10.58 -20.92 43.22
N GLN A 360 10.27 -21.72 42.21
CA GLN A 360 10.53 -23.16 42.19
C GLN A 360 11.96 -23.52 41.75
N ILE A 361 12.62 -22.59 41.06
CA ILE A 361 14.02 -22.75 40.67
C ILE A 361 14.91 -22.93 41.91
N LYS A 362 14.76 -22.04 42.89
CA LYS A 362 15.56 -22.04 44.12
C LYS A 362 15.25 -23.20 45.07
N THR A 363 14.01 -23.71 45.07
CA THR A 363 13.54 -24.71 46.04
C THR A 363 13.71 -26.15 45.56
N TRP A 364 13.52 -26.40 44.26
CA TRP A 364 13.47 -27.74 43.67
C TRP A 364 14.37 -27.90 42.46
N TYR A 365 14.27 -27.02 41.46
CA TYR A 365 14.97 -27.21 40.17
C TYR A 365 16.49 -27.25 40.30
N ASP A 366 17.07 -26.44 41.20
CA ASP A 366 18.51 -26.41 41.46
C ASP A 366 19.04 -27.67 42.15
N LYS A 367 18.16 -28.51 42.72
CA LYS A 367 18.55 -29.78 43.34
C LYS A 367 18.59 -30.94 42.33
N LEU A 368 18.10 -30.76 41.11
CA LEU A 368 18.13 -31.78 40.07
C LEU A 368 19.53 -31.94 39.48
N LEU A 369 19.88 -33.16 39.08
CA LEU A 369 21.08 -33.42 38.31
C LEU A 369 20.92 -32.83 36.90
N LYS A 370 21.85 -31.96 36.50
CA LYS A 370 21.84 -31.25 35.22
C LYS A 370 23.07 -31.64 34.39
N PRO A 371 22.97 -31.72 33.05
CA PRO A 371 24.10 -32.02 32.20
C PRO A 371 25.13 -30.88 32.20
N ALA A 372 26.40 -31.19 31.88
CA ALA A 372 27.50 -30.21 31.90
C ALA A 372 27.31 -29.02 30.91
N TRP A 373 26.49 -29.21 29.89
CA TRP A 373 26.16 -28.18 28.89
C TRP A 373 24.93 -27.34 29.25
N HIS A 374 24.35 -27.52 30.44
CA HIS A 374 23.23 -26.72 30.93
C HIS A 374 23.65 -25.24 31.12
N PRO A 375 23.00 -24.28 30.43
CA PRO A 375 23.35 -22.87 30.52
C PRO A 375 22.93 -22.27 31.88
N PRO A 376 23.56 -21.19 32.34
CA PRO A 376 23.14 -20.49 33.56
C PRO A 376 21.65 -20.11 33.55
N ASN A 377 20.96 -20.28 34.69
CA ASN A 377 19.52 -20.00 34.83
C ASN A 377 19.14 -18.56 34.38
N ALA A 378 20.05 -17.59 34.52
CA ALA A 378 19.84 -16.20 34.13
C ALA A 378 19.68 -15.97 32.61
N ILE A 379 20.13 -16.90 31.77
CA ILE A 379 20.06 -16.78 30.30
C ILE A 379 18.63 -17.04 29.78
N PHE A 380 17.87 -17.90 30.47
CA PHE A 380 16.55 -18.31 30.00
C PHE A 380 15.54 -17.15 29.92
N GLY A 381 15.55 -16.23 30.89
CA GLY A 381 14.64 -15.08 30.91
C GLY A 381 14.77 -14.18 29.67
N PRO A 382 15.96 -13.59 29.41
CA PRO A 382 16.19 -12.74 28.24
C PRO A 382 15.90 -13.43 26.91
N VAL A 383 16.27 -14.71 26.77
CA VAL A 383 15.99 -15.47 25.54
C VAL A 383 14.48 -15.59 25.31
N TRP A 384 13.71 -15.98 26.33
CA TRP A 384 12.25 -16.08 26.20
C TRP A 384 11.58 -14.73 25.91
N THR A 385 12.06 -13.63 26.49
CA THR A 385 11.54 -12.29 26.18
C THR A 385 11.72 -11.93 24.70
N ILE A 386 12.90 -12.22 24.14
CA ILE A 386 13.19 -11.98 22.71
C ILE A 386 12.36 -12.90 21.82
N LEU A 387 12.23 -14.19 22.17
CA LEU A 387 11.43 -15.14 21.40
C LEU A 387 9.94 -14.75 21.39
N TYR A 388 9.39 -14.32 22.52
CA TYR A 388 8.01 -13.84 22.59
C TYR A 388 7.78 -12.56 21.79
N LEU A 389 8.78 -11.67 21.73
CA LEU A 389 8.73 -10.50 20.86
C LEU A 389 8.65 -10.92 19.38
N PHE A 390 9.50 -11.85 18.94
CA PHE A 390 9.48 -12.35 17.56
C PHE A 390 8.18 -13.08 17.23
N MET A 391 7.65 -13.89 18.15
CA MET A 391 6.34 -14.54 18.00
C MET A 391 5.20 -13.52 17.83
N GLY A 392 5.22 -12.44 18.61
CA GLY A 392 4.24 -11.37 18.53
C GLY A 392 4.30 -10.60 17.21
N ILE A 393 5.51 -10.24 16.75
CA ILE A 393 5.70 -9.59 15.45
C ILE A 393 5.29 -10.52 14.30
N ALA A 394 5.69 -11.80 14.36
CA ALA A 394 5.34 -12.78 13.33
C ALA A 394 3.82 -12.98 13.20
N SER A 395 3.11 -13.11 14.32
CA SER A 395 1.65 -13.29 14.31
C SER A 395 0.91 -12.04 13.84
N TYR A 396 1.41 -10.84 14.15
CA TYR A 396 0.88 -9.59 13.60
C TYR A 396 0.98 -9.55 12.06
N LEU A 397 2.15 -9.89 11.51
CA LEU A 397 2.36 -9.92 10.06
C LEU A 397 1.39 -10.88 9.37
N ILE A 398 1.13 -12.06 9.94
CA ILE A 398 0.14 -13.01 9.41
C ILE A 398 -1.29 -12.51 9.55
N ALA A 399 -1.62 -11.83 10.65
CA ALA A 399 -2.95 -11.27 10.85
C ALA A 399 -3.26 -10.13 9.85
N ARG A 400 -2.24 -9.36 9.48
CA ARG A 400 -2.32 -8.27 8.48
C ARG A 400 -2.33 -8.80 7.05
N ASP A 401 -1.39 -9.68 6.70
CA ASP A 401 -1.12 -10.08 5.31
C ASP A 401 -1.93 -11.32 4.87
N GLY A 402 -2.45 -12.10 5.82
CA GLY A 402 -3.21 -13.32 5.52
C GLY A 402 -4.67 -13.05 5.13
N GLN A 403 -5.18 -13.80 4.15
CA GLN A 403 -6.57 -13.74 3.72
C GLN A 403 -7.28 -15.11 3.84
N GLY A 404 -8.58 -15.07 4.16
CA GLY A 404 -9.47 -16.22 4.12
C GLY A 404 -9.06 -17.40 5.04
N PRO A 405 -9.25 -18.67 4.61
CA PRO A 405 -9.06 -19.84 5.45
C PRO A 405 -7.60 -20.12 5.82
N PHE A 406 -6.64 -19.71 4.98
CA PHE A 406 -5.21 -19.88 5.25
C PHE A 406 -4.75 -19.08 6.47
N ARG A 407 -5.26 -17.85 6.64
CA ARG A 407 -5.01 -17.02 7.83
C ARG A 407 -5.52 -17.70 9.09
N THR A 408 -6.77 -18.18 9.06
CA THR A 408 -7.41 -18.83 10.20
C THR A 408 -6.65 -20.08 10.63
N LEU A 409 -6.21 -20.88 9.67
CA LEU A 409 -5.41 -22.09 9.92
C LEU A 409 -4.06 -21.74 10.58
N ALA A 410 -3.33 -20.77 10.01
CA ALA A 410 -2.03 -20.35 10.54
C ALA A 410 -2.15 -19.79 11.98
N LEU A 411 -3.14 -18.93 12.24
CA LEU A 411 -3.37 -18.38 13.58
C LEU A 411 -3.84 -19.44 14.59
N THR A 412 -4.58 -20.47 14.13
CA THR A 412 -4.96 -21.59 14.99
C THR A 412 -3.73 -22.34 15.52
N PHE A 413 -2.78 -22.66 14.64
CA PHE A 413 -1.50 -23.27 15.05
C PHE A 413 -0.70 -22.37 15.99
N TYR A 414 -0.73 -21.05 15.75
CA TYR A 414 -0.10 -20.05 16.63
C TYR A 414 -0.70 -20.04 18.05
N PHE A 415 -2.03 -20.08 18.19
CA PHE A 415 -2.66 -20.13 19.52
C PHE A 415 -2.41 -21.47 20.22
N ILE A 416 -2.38 -22.58 19.48
CA ILE A 416 -2.05 -23.91 20.03
C ILE A 416 -0.61 -23.93 20.58
N GLN A 417 0.38 -23.41 19.84
CA GLN A 417 1.76 -23.36 20.37
C GLN A 417 1.86 -22.45 21.61
N LEU A 418 1.12 -21.35 21.66
CA LEU A 418 1.16 -20.42 22.80
C LEU A 418 0.61 -21.09 24.06
N PHE A 419 -0.51 -21.80 23.91
CA PHE A 419 -1.12 -22.59 24.98
C PHE A 419 -0.20 -23.71 25.49
N LEU A 420 0.40 -24.48 24.57
CA LEU A 420 1.34 -25.55 24.91
C LEU A 420 2.58 -25.00 25.63
N ASN A 421 3.10 -23.86 25.17
CA ASN A 421 4.24 -23.20 25.77
C ASN A 421 3.95 -22.75 27.22
N TRP A 422 2.80 -22.10 27.45
CA TRP A 422 2.40 -21.67 28.79
C TRP A 422 2.13 -22.84 29.73
N SER A 423 1.51 -23.91 29.21
CA SER A 423 1.20 -25.12 29.97
C SER A 423 2.46 -25.84 30.47
N TRP A 424 3.55 -25.79 29.69
CA TRP A 424 4.83 -26.42 30.04
C TRP A 424 5.37 -25.93 31.39
N THR A 425 5.33 -24.62 31.64
CA THR A 425 5.86 -24.02 32.87
C THR A 425 5.15 -24.59 34.11
N SER A 426 3.82 -24.72 34.06
CA SER A 426 3.04 -25.30 35.15
C SER A 426 3.37 -26.77 35.38
N ILE A 427 3.56 -27.54 34.31
CA ILE A 427 3.81 -28.99 34.41
C ILE A 427 5.18 -29.30 34.99
N VAL A 428 6.19 -28.49 34.65
CA VAL A 428 7.53 -28.62 35.23
C VAL A 428 7.59 -28.09 36.66
N PHE A 429 7.16 -26.85 36.89
CA PHE A 429 7.46 -26.15 38.15
C PHE A 429 6.37 -26.28 39.21
N VAL A 430 5.12 -26.59 38.84
CA VAL A 430 4.04 -26.81 39.82
C VAL A 430 3.85 -28.29 40.08
N PHE A 431 3.76 -29.10 39.02
CA PHE A 431 3.48 -30.53 39.12
C PHE A 431 4.73 -31.43 39.18
N HIS A 432 5.93 -30.89 38.94
CA HIS A 432 7.20 -31.62 38.99
C HIS A 432 7.26 -32.86 38.07
N GLN A 433 6.49 -32.87 36.98
CA GLN A 433 6.39 -34.01 36.06
C GLN A 433 7.31 -33.83 34.85
N LEU A 434 8.59 -34.18 35.01
CA LEU A 434 9.61 -34.04 33.96
C LEU A 434 9.28 -34.85 32.68
N GLY A 435 8.70 -36.05 32.82
CA GLY A 435 8.31 -36.89 31.69
C GLY A 435 7.14 -36.30 30.87
N ALA A 436 6.10 -35.81 31.54
CA ALA A 436 4.97 -35.13 30.89
C ALA A 436 5.41 -33.82 30.22
N ALA A 437 6.32 -33.09 30.85
CA ALA A 437 6.91 -31.87 30.28
C ALA A 437 7.68 -32.15 28.98
N LEU A 438 8.42 -33.26 28.90
CA LEU A 438 9.12 -33.67 27.69
C LEU A 438 8.13 -33.97 26.54
N VAL A 439 7.03 -34.68 26.83
CA VAL A 439 5.99 -34.97 25.82
C VAL A 439 5.40 -33.67 25.26
N ILE A 440 5.12 -32.69 26.12
CA ILE A 440 4.61 -31.39 25.69
C ILE A 440 5.60 -30.62 24.84
N LEU A 441 6.90 -30.67 25.16
CA LEU A 441 7.92 -30.03 24.33
C LEU A 441 8.02 -30.66 22.94
N LEU A 442 7.88 -31.99 22.84
CA LEU A 442 7.88 -32.69 21.54
C LEU A 442 6.65 -32.33 20.70
N ILE A 443 5.46 -32.28 21.32
CA ILE A 443 4.24 -31.83 20.64
C ILE A 443 4.37 -30.37 20.21
N LEU A 444 4.89 -29.51 21.09
CA LEU A 444 5.14 -28.11 20.82
C LEU A 444 6.12 -27.94 19.65
N PHE A 445 7.21 -28.70 19.60
CA PHE A 445 8.18 -28.66 18.52
C PHE A 445 7.56 -28.97 17.16
N ILE A 446 6.75 -30.03 17.07
CA ILE A 446 6.03 -30.40 15.85
C ILE A 446 5.04 -29.30 15.47
N ASN A 447 4.31 -28.75 16.44
CA ASN A 447 3.34 -27.68 16.20
C ASN A 447 4.02 -26.40 15.67
N ILE A 448 5.18 -26.02 16.22
CA ILE A 448 5.96 -24.86 15.74
C ILE A 448 6.46 -25.12 14.32
N PHE A 449 6.94 -26.33 14.03
CA PHE A 449 7.39 -26.67 12.68
C PHE A 449 6.26 -26.51 11.65
N ILE A 450 5.06 -27.01 11.97
CA ILE A 450 3.87 -26.82 11.12
C ILE A 450 3.52 -25.33 11.02
N CYS A 451 3.57 -24.58 12.12
CA CYS A 451 3.31 -23.14 12.15
C CYS A 451 4.28 -22.36 11.24
N VAL A 452 5.57 -22.69 11.24
CA VAL A 452 6.60 -22.10 10.37
C VAL A 452 6.27 -22.33 8.89
N LEU A 453 5.84 -23.56 8.53
CA LEU A 453 5.43 -23.89 7.16
C LEU A 453 4.18 -23.13 6.72
N GLN A 454 3.19 -23.00 7.60
CA GLN A 454 1.97 -22.24 7.32
C GLN A 454 2.26 -20.74 7.18
N PHE A 455 3.12 -20.19 8.03
CA PHE A 455 3.53 -18.79 7.96
C PHE A 455 4.30 -18.50 6.67
N TRP A 456 5.12 -19.44 6.19
CA TRP A 456 5.87 -19.29 4.94
C TRP A 456 4.97 -19.09 3.72
N GLN A 457 3.80 -19.73 3.70
CA GLN A 457 2.84 -19.60 2.60
C GLN A 457 2.21 -18.21 2.49
N ILE A 458 2.24 -17.44 3.59
CA ILE A 458 1.61 -16.11 3.68
C ILE A 458 2.68 -15.01 3.68
N ASN A 459 3.68 -15.12 4.55
CA ASN A 459 4.75 -14.14 4.70
C ASN A 459 6.07 -14.83 5.12
N SER A 460 7.08 -14.76 4.24
CA SER A 460 8.39 -15.36 4.45
C SER A 460 9.14 -14.76 5.65
N TYR A 461 9.02 -13.46 5.90
CA TYR A 461 9.63 -12.79 7.05
C TYR A 461 9.01 -13.25 8.37
N ALA A 462 7.68 -13.40 8.43
CA ALA A 462 6.99 -13.92 9.61
C ALA A 462 7.44 -15.35 9.94
N SER A 463 7.68 -16.18 8.91
CA SER A 463 8.23 -17.52 9.06
C SER A 463 9.66 -17.50 9.61
N MET A 464 10.54 -16.65 9.06
CA MET A 464 11.93 -16.51 9.52
C MET A 464 12.02 -16.09 10.99
N LEU A 465 11.11 -15.23 11.47
CA LEU A 465 11.05 -14.80 12.87
C LEU A 465 10.73 -15.94 13.85
N LEU A 466 10.06 -17.02 13.40
CA LEU A 466 9.75 -18.19 14.23
C LEU A 466 10.87 -19.25 14.24
N VAL A 467 11.84 -19.18 13.33
CA VAL A 467 12.95 -20.14 13.27
C VAL A 467 13.81 -20.15 14.54
N PRO A 468 14.20 -19.00 15.13
CA PRO A 468 14.91 -18.99 16.41
C PRO A 468 14.14 -19.68 17.54
N TYR A 469 12.81 -19.56 17.54
CA TYR A 469 11.96 -20.22 18.52
C TYR A 469 11.95 -21.74 18.33
N LEU A 470 11.85 -22.23 17.10
CA LEU A 470 11.94 -23.65 16.78
C LEU A 470 13.27 -24.27 17.24
N ILE A 471 14.39 -23.59 16.96
CA ILE A 471 15.73 -24.01 17.39
C ILE A 471 15.81 -24.07 18.91
N TRP A 472 15.31 -23.04 19.61
CA TRP A 472 15.32 -22.98 21.06
C TRP A 472 14.49 -24.09 21.71
N VAL A 473 13.30 -24.40 21.17
CA VAL A 473 12.47 -25.50 21.69
C VAL A 473 13.10 -26.86 21.41
N GLY A 474 13.80 -27.02 20.28
CA GLY A 474 14.63 -28.21 20.02
C GLY A 474 15.72 -28.40 21.08
N PHE A 475 16.45 -27.34 21.39
CA PHE A 475 17.43 -27.31 22.47
C PHE A 475 16.79 -27.63 23.84
N ALA A 476 15.67 -26.98 24.17
CA ALA A 476 14.97 -27.20 25.43
C ALA A 476 14.45 -28.64 25.58
N SER A 477 14.04 -29.27 24.46
CA SER A 477 13.62 -30.68 24.42
C SER A 477 14.78 -31.62 24.74
N ALA A 478 15.95 -31.39 24.13
CA ALA A 478 17.17 -32.15 24.42
C ALA A 478 17.59 -31.99 25.90
N LEU A 479 17.47 -30.78 26.43
CA LEU A 479 17.81 -30.48 27.82
C LEU A 479 16.86 -31.17 28.79
N ALA A 480 15.55 -31.08 28.55
CA ALA A 480 14.53 -31.75 29.33
C ALA A 480 14.70 -33.27 29.31
N MET A 481 15.06 -33.85 28.16
CA MET A 481 15.34 -35.27 28.03
C MET A 481 16.55 -35.70 28.88
N SER A 482 17.64 -34.94 28.83
CA SER A 482 18.84 -35.23 29.62
C SER A 482 18.60 -35.10 31.12
N ILE A 483 17.88 -34.06 31.56
CA ILE A 483 17.50 -33.89 32.96
C ILE A 483 16.58 -35.03 33.41
N TRP A 484 15.60 -35.43 32.57
CA TRP A 484 14.72 -36.55 32.88
C TRP A 484 15.48 -37.87 33.00
N GLN A 485 16.42 -38.17 32.10
CA GLN A 485 17.24 -39.39 32.15
C GLN A 485 18.12 -39.46 33.40
N LEU A 486 18.78 -38.35 33.77
CA LEU A 486 19.65 -38.27 34.95
C LEU A 486 18.89 -38.43 36.27
N ASN A 487 17.60 -38.08 36.29
CA ASN A 487 16.76 -38.10 37.50
C ASN A 487 15.66 -39.17 37.42
N SER A 488 15.72 -40.09 36.45
CA SER A 488 14.77 -41.20 36.32
C SER A 488 15.07 -42.32 37.33
N PRO A 489 14.04 -42.99 37.90
CA PRO A 489 14.22 -44.08 38.87
C PRO A 489 15.15 -45.20 38.40
N TYR A 490 15.24 -45.44 37.09
CA TYR A 490 16.12 -46.47 36.51
C TYR A 490 17.62 -46.15 36.62
N ALA A 491 17.99 -44.86 36.62
CA ALA A 491 19.39 -44.42 36.74
C ALA A 491 19.95 -44.54 38.16
N GLN A 492 19.09 -44.67 39.18
CA GLN A 492 19.46 -44.79 40.60
C GLN A 492 19.54 -46.24 41.10
N SER A 493 19.53 -47.23 40.20
CA SER A 493 19.71 -48.65 40.57
C SER A 493 21.19 -48.92 40.93
N PRO A 494 21.53 -49.45 42.13
CA PRO A 494 22.91 -49.78 42.43
C PRO A 494 23.43 -50.89 41.49
N PRO A 495 24.72 -50.92 41.14
CA PRO A 495 25.27 -51.99 40.31
C PRO A 495 24.99 -53.34 40.98
N ARG A 496 24.48 -54.32 40.20
CA ARG A 496 24.27 -55.70 40.65
C ARG A 496 25.56 -56.18 41.34
N ARG A 497 25.46 -56.55 42.63
CA ARG A 497 26.53 -57.24 43.36
C ARG A 497 27.00 -58.44 42.53
N GLN A 498 28.21 -58.37 41.98
CA GLN A 498 28.88 -59.54 41.43
C GLN A 498 29.07 -60.54 42.58
N ARG A 499 28.69 -61.81 42.36
CA ARG A 499 28.99 -62.90 43.29
C ARG A 499 30.52 -62.97 43.48
N PRO A 500 31.04 -63.20 44.70
CA PRO A 500 32.47 -63.39 44.87
C PRO A 500 32.93 -64.65 44.14
N ALA A 501 34.07 -64.57 43.47
CA ALA A 501 34.76 -65.71 42.88
C ALA A 501 35.22 -66.68 44.00
N PRO A 502 35.36 -67.99 43.73
CA PRO A 502 35.88 -68.93 44.71
C PRO A 502 37.34 -68.61 45.03
N ASP A 503 37.69 -68.67 46.31
CA ASP A 503 39.04 -68.43 46.82
C ASP A 503 40.02 -69.55 46.34
N PRO A 504 41.16 -69.23 45.71
CA PRO A 504 42.11 -70.24 45.24
C PRO A 504 42.96 -70.87 46.35
N TYR A 505 42.79 -70.49 47.63
CA TYR A 505 43.63 -70.96 48.73
C TYR A 505 42.89 -71.66 49.88
N GLN A 506 41.75 -72.29 49.60
CA GLN A 506 41.21 -73.35 50.47
C GLN A 506 41.56 -74.72 49.88
N GLN A 507 42.65 -75.32 50.39
CA GLN A 507 42.90 -76.77 50.37
C GLN A 507 42.26 -77.42 51.59
#